data_AF-A0A535RLN7-F1
#
_entry.id   AF-A0A535RLN7-F1
#
_cell.length_a   1.000
_cell.length_b   1.000
_cell.length_c   1.000
_cell.angle_alpha   90.00
_cell.angle_beta   90.00
_cell.angle_gamma   90.00
#
_symmetry.space_group_name_H-M   'P 1'
#
loop_
_entity.id
_entity.type
_entity.pdbx_description
1 polymer ?
#
loop_
_entity_poly.entity_id
_entity_poly.type
_entity_poly.pdbx_seq_one_letter_code
_entity_poly.pdbx_strand_id
1 'polypeptide(L)' 'MERNQISTTQAPGAIGPYSQAIRCGQFVYTSGQIALDPATGALVGGDIEAQTNRVLQNLQA' A
#
# COMPACT_ATOMS: atom_id res chain seq x y z
N MET A 1 18.89 -8.48 -13.10
CA MET A 1 17.60 -7.78 -13.28
C MET A 1 17.53 -6.66 -12.26
N GLU A 2 17.26 -5.44 -12.69
CA GLU A 2 17.15 -4.26 -11.82
C GLU A 2 15.88 -4.37 -10.95
N ARG A 3 15.99 -3.97 -9.67
CA ARG A 3 14.87 -3.94 -8.72
C ARG A 3 14.55 -2.48 -8.42
N ASN A 4 13.40 -2.02 -8.89
CA ASN A 4 12.98 -0.64 -8.73
C ASN A 4 11.97 -0.54 -7.60
N GLN A 5 12.29 0.22 -6.57
CA GLN A 5 11.38 0.51 -5.47
C GLN A 5 10.27 1.44 -5.94
N ILE A 6 9.03 1.09 -5.60
CA ILE A 6 7.86 1.95 -5.80
C ILE A 6 7.52 2.61 -4.46
N SER A 7 7.29 3.92 -4.52
CA SER A 7 6.90 4.75 -3.37
C SER A 7 5.86 5.78 -3.81
N THR A 8 4.80 5.95 -3.02
CA THR A 8 3.72 6.92 -3.23
C THR A 8 3.24 7.46 -1.89
N THR A 9 2.81 8.72 -1.86
CA THR A 9 2.20 9.36 -0.69
C THR A 9 0.69 9.08 -0.58
N GLN A 10 0.10 8.45 -1.61
CA GLN A 10 -1.33 8.12 -1.66
C GLN A 10 -1.67 6.75 -1.05
N ALA A 11 -0.65 6.01 -0.60
CA ALA A 11 -0.77 4.76 0.16
C ALA A 11 0.04 4.87 1.45
N PRO A 12 -0.27 4.07 2.49
CA PRO A 12 0.45 4.09 3.75
C PRO A 12 1.95 3.89 3.53
N GLY A 13 2.77 4.76 4.13
CA GLY A 13 4.22 4.71 3.99
C GLY A 13 4.79 3.38 4.49
N ALA A 14 5.86 2.90 3.85
CA ALA A 14 6.56 1.71 4.31
C ALA A 14 7.40 2.04 5.57
N ILE A 15 6.85 1.80 6.75
CA ILE A 15 7.54 2.01 8.04
C ILE A 15 8.20 0.69 8.47
N GLY A 16 9.43 0.46 8.00
CA GLY A 16 10.23 -0.73 8.32
C GLY A 16 11.07 -1.23 7.15
N PRO A 17 11.72 -2.41 7.27
CA PRO A 17 12.58 -2.96 6.23
C PRO A 17 11.77 -3.63 5.09
N TYR A 18 10.83 -2.90 4.50
CA TYR A 18 10.05 -3.33 3.34
C TYR A 18 9.78 -2.15 2.39
N SER A 19 9.19 -2.43 1.23
CA SER A 19 8.79 -1.43 0.23
C SER A 19 7.32 -1.57 -0.07
N GLN A 20 6.60 -0.49 -0.39
CA GLN A 20 5.18 -0.56 -0.77
C GLN A 20 4.98 -1.51 -1.96
N ALA A 21 5.86 -1.43 -2.96
CA ALA A 21 6.01 -2.45 -3.99
C ALA A 21 7.42 -2.44 -4.57
N ILE A 22 7.80 -3.54 -5.24
CA ILE A 22 9.02 -3.65 -6.05
C ILE A 22 8.63 -4.03 -7.48
N ARG A 23 9.14 -3.29 -8.46
CA ARG A 23 9.12 -3.70 -9.86
C ARG A 23 10.39 -4.48 -10.22
N CYS A 24 10.21 -5.66 -10.81
CA CYS A 24 11.28 -6.47 -11.34
C CYS A 24 10.92 -6.87 -12.78
N GLY A 25 11.53 -6.19 -13.76
CA GLY A 25 11.16 -6.33 -15.17
C GLY A 25 9.71 -5.90 -15.44
N GLN A 26 8.89 -6.85 -15.88
CA GLN A 26 7.45 -6.63 -16.19
C GLN A 26 6.53 -6.93 -15.00
N PHE A 27 7.06 -7.46 -13.90
CA PHE A 27 6.27 -7.80 -12.73
C PHE A 27 6.34 -6.71 -11.68
N VAL A 28 5.22 -6.48 -11.01
CA VAL A 28 5.11 -5.66 -9.82
C VAL A 28 4.68 -6.55 -8.67
N TYR A 29 5.47 -6.57 -7.60
CA TYR A 29 5.18 -7.29 -6.38
C TYR A 29 4.80 -6.27 -5.32
N THR A 30 3.54 -6.28 -4.90
CA THR A 30 3.01 -5.35 -3.89
C THR A 30 3.11 -5.97 -2.50
N SER A 31 3.38 -5.15 -1.49
CA SER A 31 3.15 -5.56 -0.11
C SER A 31 1.65 -5.70 0.18
N GLY A 32 1.32 -6.47 1.22
CA GLY A 32 -0.04 -6.56 1.72
C GLY A 32 -0.53 -5.18 2.17
N GLN A 33 -1.62 -4.71 1.57
CA GLN A 33 -2.25 -3.46 1.95
C GLN A 33 -3.21 -3.68 3.12
N ILE A 34 -3.26 -2.71 4.01
CA ILE A 34 -4.16 -2.67 5.17
C ILE A 34 -5.01 -1.40 5.11
N ALA A 35 -6.11 -1.38 5.87
CA ALA A 35 -7.10 -0.31 5.83
C ALA A 35 -6.65 0.96 6.58
N LEU A 36 -5.39 1.37 6.42
CA LEU A 36 -4.89 2.63 6.98
C LEU A 36 -5.20 3.79 6.03
N ASP A 37 -5.54 4.94 6.60
CA ASP A 37 -5.54 6.21 5.88
C ASP A 37 -4.09 6.74 5.79
N PRO A 38 -3.53 6.98 4.59
CA PRO A 38 -2.17 7.46 4.38
C PRO A 38 -1.95 8.88 4.91
N ALA A 39 -3.01 9.69 5.04
CA ALA A 39 -2.90 11.04 5.59
C ALA A 39 -2.74 11.02 7.12
N THR A 40 -3.38 10.06 7.80
CA THR A 40 -3.40 10.00 9.27
C THR A 40 -2.54 8.89 9.86
N GLY A 41 -2.22 7.86 9.07
CA GLY A 41 -1.58 6.63 9.52
C GLY A 41 -2.48 5.73 10.39
N ALA A 42 -3.77 6.09 10.55
CA ALA A 42 -4.70 5.36 11.41
C ALA A 42 -5.57 4.38 10.61
N LEU A 43 -5.99 3.30 11.27
CA LEU A 43 -6.97 2.37 10.70
C LEU A 43 -8.30 3.10 10.52
N VAL A 44 -8.88 3.00 9.32
CA VAL A 44 -10.21 3.58 9.09
C VAL A 44 -11.24 2.83 9.95
N GLY A 45 -12.15 3.58 10.55
CA GLY A 45 -13.31 3.02 11.24
C GLY A 45 -14.34 2.46 10.24
N GLY A 46 -15.43 1.93 10.78
CA GLY A 46 -16.50 1.33 9.98
C GLY A 46 -16.48 -0.18 9.99
N ASP A 47 -17.20 -0.78 9.06
CA ASP A 47 -17.34 -2.22 8.91
C ASP A 47 -16.31 -2.82 7.93
N ILE A 48 -16.49 -4.10 7.63
CA ILE A 48 -15.62 -4.83 6.71
C ILE A 48 -15.64 -4.26 5.29
N GLU A 49 -16.77 -3.70 4.85
CA GLU A 49 -16.89 -3.13 3.50
C GLU A 49 -16.05 -1.86 3.39
N ALA A 50 -16.17 -0.96 4.37
CA ALA A 50 -15.37 0.26 4.43
C ALA A 50 -13.86 -0.05 4.46
N GLN A 51 -13.44 -1.00 5.28
CA GLN A 51 -12.03 -1.39 5.37
C GLN A 51 -11.53 -2.07 4.08
N THR A 52 -12.35 -2.92 3.45
CA THR A 52 -12.00 -3.57 2.18
C THR A 52 -11.80 -2.54 1.07
N ASN A 53 -12.70 -1.56 0.96
CA ASN A 53 -12.56 -0.46 0.01
C ASN A 53 -11.27 0.34 0.24
N ARG A 54 -10.94 0.62 1.50
CA ARG A 54 -9.69 1.33 1.83
C ARG A 54 -8.45 0.53 1.43
N VAL A 55 -8.43 -0.78 1.68
CA VAL A 55 -7.34 -1.68 1.26
C VAL A 55 -7.14 -1.63 -0.26
N LEU A 56 -8.23 -1.70 -1.03
CA LEU A 56 -8.17 -1.67 -2.50
C LEU A 56 -7.74 -0.31 -3.05
N GLN A 57 -8.17 0.79 -2.42
CA GLN A 57 -7.70 2.14 -2.75
C GLN A 57 -6.19 2.30 -2.52
N ASN A 58 -5.67 1.76 -1.40
CA ASN A 58 -4.25 1.77 -1.11
C ASN A 58 -3.45 0.92 -2.12
N LEU A 59 -4.03 -0.16 -2.64
CA LEU A 59 -3.40 -1.00 -3.66
C LEU A 59 -3.39 -0.34 -5.05
N GLN A 60 -4.36 0.51 -5.35
CA GLN A 60 -4.49 1.22 -6.62
C GLN A 60 -3.50 2.39 -6.77
N ALA A 61 -3.15 3.02 -5.66
CA ALA A 61 -2.33 4.25 -5.57
C ALA A 61 -0.87 4.09 -5.99
#